data_AF-A0A953J6B1-F1
#
_entry.id   AF-A0A953J6B1-F1
#
_cell.length_a   1.000
_cell.length_b   1.000
_cell.length_c   1.000
_cell.angle_alpha   90.00
_cell.angle_beta   90.00
_cell.angle_gamma   90.00
#
_symmetry.space_group_name_H-M   'P 1'
#
loop_
_entity.id
_entity.type
_entity.pdbx_description
1 polymer ?
#
loop_
_entity_poly.entity_id
_entity_poly.type
_entity_poly.pdbx_seq_one_letter_code
_entity_poly.pdbx_strand_id
1 'polypeptide(L)'
;MTMFFGALYRRFARKQLSEWSVEIRRRRPDAVRDAQDTLREECERERFLQYLFHRQWFALKEYSNAGGVQIIGDIPLYVNCTSSDVCAHPGIFKVDEDLAPLGKGGGAPPIFSVRRVSSSKAPYTGGMLYSATGTAGGYGV
;
A
#
# COMPACT_ATOMS: atom_id res chain seq x y z
N MET A 1 9.41 -6.23 5.25
CA MET A 1 7.94 -6.38 5.11
C MET A 1 7.52 -6.53 3.64
N THR A 2 7.95 -5.63 2.74
CA THR A 2 7.56 -5.63 1.32
C THR A 2 7.99 -6.89 0.54
N MET A 3 9.21 -7.39 0.78
CA MET A 3 9.71 -8.63 0.15
C MET A 3 8.92 -9.86 0.60
N PHE A 4 8.69 -9.98 1.91
CA PHE A 4 7.88 -11.03 2.51
C PHE A 4 6.43 -11.00 1.99
N PHE A 5 5.85 -9.79 1.88
CA PHE A 5 4.54 -9.62 1.27
C PHE A 5 4.52 -10.06 -0.20
N GLY A 6 5.54 -9.69 -0.99
CA GLY A 6 5.65 -10.11 -2.40
C GLY A 6 5.71 -11.64 -2.56
N ALA A 7 6.48 -12.31 -1.69
CA ALA A 7 6.55 -13.77 -1.66
C ALA A 7 5.21 -14.41 -1.28
N LEU A 8 4.55 -13.90 -0.22
CA LEU A 8 3.22 -14.37 0.18
C LEU A 8 2.16 -14.12 -0.91
N TYR A 9 2.18 -12.94 -1.54
CA TYR A 9 1.24 -12.59 -2.60
C TYR A 9 1.36 -13.54 -3.80
N ARG A 10 2.57 -13.99 -4.14
CA ARG A 10 2.76 -15.06 -5.14
C ARG A 10 2.29 -16.42 -4.63
N ARG A 11 2.61 -16.79 -3.38
CA ARG A 11 2.17 -18.06 -2.76
C ARG A 11 0.65 -18.21 -2.77
N PHE A 12 -0.08 -17.13 -2.48
CA PHE A 12 -1.54 -17.10 -2.52
C PHE A 12 -2.11 -16.79 -3.91
N ALA A 13 -1.35 -17.02 -4.99
CA ALA A 13 -1.78 -16.85 -6.38
C ALA A 13 -2.41 -15.47 -6.67
N ARG A 14 -1.89 -14.41 -6.03
CA ARG A 14 -2.35 -13.01 -6.14
C ARG A 14 -3.78 -12.76 -5.63
N LYS A 15 -4.29 -13.64 -4.78
CA LYS A 15 -5.60 -13.48 -4.13
C LYS A 15 -5.65 -12.28 -3.20
N GLN A 16 -6.88 -11.82 -2.92
CA GLN A 16 -7.13 -10.72 -2.00
C GLN A 16 -6.68 -11.07 -0.58
N LEU A 17 -6.29 -10.06 0.20
CA LEU A 17 -5.77 -10.26 1.57
C LEU A 17 -6.79 -10.95 2.50
N SER A 18 -8.08 -10.76 2.24
CA SER A 18 -9.19 -11.44 2.92
C SER A 18 -9.26 -12.94 2.64
N GLU A 19 -8.69 -13.42 1.53
CA GLU A 19 -8.67 -14.83 1.14
C GLU A 19 -7.42 -15.57 1.65
N TRP A 20 -6.52 -14.88 2.35
CA TRP A 20 -5.33 -15.50 2.93
C TRP A 20 -5.71 -16.27 4.20
N SER A 21 -4.85 -17.20 4.61
CA SER A 21 -5.07 -17.93 5.85
C SER A 21 -5.11 -16.95 7.04
N VAL A 22 -6.03 -17.21 7.99
CA VAL A 22 -6.31 -16.30 9.13
C VAL A 22 -5.05 -16.08 9.97
N GLU A 23 -4.20 -17.08 10.08
CA GLU A 23 -2.96 -17.06 10.85
C GLU A 23 -1.94 -16.08 10.27
N ILE A 24 -1.80 -16.05 8.94
CA ILE A 24 -0.92 -15.11 8.24
C ILE A 24 -1.53 -13.71 8.24
N ARG A 25 -2.85 -13.61 8.00
CA ARG A 25 -3.58 -12.34 8.00
C ARG A 25 -3.49 -11.62 9.35
N ARG A 26 -3.68 -12.37 10.44
CA ARG A 26 -3.55 -11.87 11.83
C ARG A 26 -2.12 -11.86 12.33
N ARG A 27 -1.13 -12.17 11.47
CA ARG A 27 0.31 -12.12 11.78
C ARG A 27 0.68 -12.89 13.03
N ARG A 28 0.13 -14.10 13.20
CA ARG A 28 0.49 -14.96 14.32
C ARG A 28 2.00 -15.25 14.27
N PRO A 29 2.75 -15.05 15.37
CA PRO A 29 4.21 -15.16 15.36
C PRO A 29 4.73 -16.48 14.80
N ASP A 30 4.10 -17.60 15.15
CA ASP A 30 4.48 -18.93 14.66
C ASP A 30 4.28 -19.06 13.14
N ALA A 31 3.09 -18.74 12.65
CA ALA A 31 2.78 -18.83 11.22
C ALA A 31 3.66 -17.90 10.37
N VAL A 32 4.01 -16.71 10.90
CA VAL A 32 4.91 -15.78 10.21
C VAL A 32 6.33 -16.33 10.16
N ARG A 33 6.85 -16.93 11.25
CA ARG A 33 8.17 -17.56 11.27
C ARG A 33 8.25 -18.72 10.28
N ASP A 34 7.29 -19.63 10.33
CA ASP A 34 7.24 -20.79 9.43
C ASP A 34 7.19 -20.35 7.96
N ALA A 35 6.39 -19.32 7.67
CA ALA A 35 6.30 -18.75 6.33
C ALA A 35 7.59 -18.04 5.91
N GLN A 36 8.29 -17.36 6.83
CA GLN A 36 9.57 -16.70 6.55
C GLN A 36 10.67 -17.71 6.22
N ASP A 37 10.70 -18.83 6.93
CA ASP A 37 11.67 -19.90 6.65
C ASP A 37 11.35 -20.62 5.35
N THR A 38 10.07 -20.92 5.10
CA THR A 38 9.62 -21.58 3.87
C THR A 38 9.83 -20.70 2.63
N LEU A 39 9.63 -19.38 2.74
CA LEU A 39 9.67 -18.44 1.62
C LEU A 39 10.98 -17.66 1.50
N ARG A 40 12.05 -18.16 2.13
CA ARG A 40 13.33 -17.46 2.22
C ARG A 40 13.91 -17.17 0.84
N GLU A 41 13.93 -18.16 -0.05
CA GLU A 41 14.46 -18.02 -1.40
C GLU A 41 13.64 -17.04 -2.24
N GLU A 42 12.31 -17.09 -2.14
CA GLU A 42 11.44 -16.16 -2.84
C GLU A 42 11.61 -14.72 -2.33
N CYS A 43 11.81 -14.54 -1.02
CA CYS A 43 12.11 -13.22 -0.46
C CYS A 43 13.43 -12.66 -1.00
N GLU A 44 14.48 -13.48 -1.07
CA GLU A 44 15.76 -13.08 -1.65
C GLU A 44 15.65 -12.77 -3.14
N ARG A 45 14.82 -13.53 -3.88
CA ARG A 45 14.52 -13.24 -5.29
C ARG A 45 13.83 -11.88 -5.46
N GLU A 46 12.80 -11.59 -4.67
CA GLU A 46 12.14 -10.28 -4.71
C GLU A 46 13.10 -9.14 -4.32
N ARG A 47 13.97 -9.37 -3.33
CA ARG A 47 15.02 -8.42 -2.95
C ARG A 47 15.98 -8.14 -4.10
N PHE A 48 16.41 -9.18 -4.81
CA PHE A 48 17.30 -9.05 -5.95
C PHE A 48 16.64 -8.26 -7.10
N LEU A 49 15.36 -8.53 -7.38
CA LEU A 49 14.60 -7.77 -8.40
C LEU A 49 14.48 -6.28 -8.03
N GLN A 50 14.18 -5.96 -6.78
CA GLN A 50 14.15 -4.58 -6.29
C GLN A 50 15.52 -3.91 -6.43
N TYR A 51 16.60 -4.60 -6.06
CA TYR A 51 17.97 -4.11 -6.25
C TYR A 51 18.27 -3.79 -7.71
N LEU A 52 17.95 -4.71 -8.63
CA LEU A 52 18.21 -4.52 -10.06
C LEU A 52 17.40 -3.34 -10.62
N PHE A 53 16.11 -3.25 -10.27
CA PHE A 53 15.25 -2.14 -10.67
C PHE A 53 15.82 -0.80 -10.19
N HIS A 54 16.16 -0.70 -8.90
CA HIS A 54 16.73 0.53 -8.35
C HIS A 54 18.03 0.91 -9.06
N ARG A 55 18.92 -0.04 -9.32
CA ARG A 55 20.17 0.24 -10.05
C ARG A 55 19.92 0.79 -11.45
N GLN A 56 19.04 0.16 -12.21
CA GLN A 56 18.72 0.61 -13.57
C GLN A 56 18.01 1.97 -13.55
N TRP A 57 17.06 2.16 -12.63
CA TRP A 57 16.33 3.41 -12.46
C TRP A 57 17.24 4.59 -12.11
N PHE A 58 18.17 4.41 -11.18
CA PHE A 58 19.10 5.48 -10.81
C PHE A 58 20.09 5.80 -11.93
N ALA A 59 20.62 4.80 -12.64
CA ALA A 59 21.46 5.03 -13.80
C ALA A 59 20.73 5.83 -14.91
N LEU A 60 19.46 5.49 -15.19
CA LEU A 60 18.63 6.23 -16.13
C LEU A 60 18.40 7.67 -15.66
N LYS A 61 18.04 7.86 -14.39
CA LYS A 61 17.80 9.18 -13.80
C LYS A 61 19.05 10.06 -13.86
N GLU A 62 20.22 9.51 -13.54
CA GLU A 62 21.50 10.22 -13.63
C GLU A 62 21.79 10.65 -15.08
N TYR A 63 21.62 9.75 -16.04
CA TYR A 63 21.80 10.06 -17.46
C TYR A 63 20.85 11.17 -17.94
N SER A 64 19.55 11.08 -17.61
CA SER A 64 18.57 12.11 -17.95
C SER A 64 18.91 13.47 -17.33
N ASN A 65 19.27 13.48 -16.05
CA ASN A 65 19.63 14.70 -15.33
C ASN A 65 20.90 15.34 -15.91
N ALA A 66 21.90 14.55 -16.33
CA ALA A 66 23.10 15.07 -17.00
C ALA A 66 22.77 15.76 -18.33
N GLY A 67 21.71 15.31 -19.03
CA GLY A 67 21.16 15.96 -20.22
C GLY A 67 20.20 17.12 -19.94
N GLY A 68 20.06 17.56 -18.68
CA GLY A 68 19.12 18.63 -18.29
C GLY A 68 17.64 18.22 -18.25
N VAL A 69 17.33 16.93 -18.40
CA VAL A 69 15.96 16.41 -18.36
C VAL A 69 15.60 16.06 -16.92
N GLN A 70 14.51 16.64 -16.41
CA GLN A 70 13.97 16.32 -15.09
C GLN A 70 12.88 15.25 -15.17
N ILE A 71 12.91 14.31 -14.24
CA ILE A 71 11.89 13.25 -14.10
C ILE A 71 10.94 13.61 -12.97
N ILE A 72 9.66 13.76 -13.30
CA ILE A 72 8.58 14.01 -12.33
C ILE A 72 7.85 12.69 -12.09
N GLY A 73 7.79 12.25 -10.82
CA GLY A 73 7.07 11.04 -10.42
C GLY A 73 5.57 11.30 -10.20
N ASP A 74 4.80 10.23 -10.22
CA ASP A 74 3.39 10.24 -9.82
C ASP A 74 3.22 9.42 -8.53
N ILE A 75 2.59 10.00 -7.52
CA ILE A 75 2.32 9.35 -6.23
C ILE A 75 0.80 9.17 -6.12
N PRO A 76 0.28 7.93 -6.21
CA PRO A 76 -1.14 7.69 -6.10
C PRO A 76 -1.67 8.13 -4.73
N LEU A 77 -2.77 8.89 -4.73
CA LEU A 77 -3.42 9.31 -3.48
C LEU A 77 -3.97 8.13 -2.67
N TYR A 78 -4.37 7.03 -3.32
CA TYR A 78 -4.93 5.84 -2.68
C TYR A 78 -4.16 4.59 -3.07
N VAL A 79 -3.98 3.70 -2.10
CA VAL A 79 -3.36 2.39 -2.30
C VAL A 79 -4.42 1.29 -2.44
N ASN A 80 -4.04 0.21 -3.12
CA ASN A 80 -4.90 -0.96 -3.26
C ASN A 80 -5.03 -1.68 -1.89
N CYS A 81 -6.21 -2.23 -1.59
CA CYS A 81 -6.44 -3.04 -0.38
C CYS A 81 -5.50 -4.24 -0.27
N THR A 82 -5.00 -4.75 -1.40
CA THR A 82 -4.03 -5.85 -1.45
C THR A 82 -2.58 -5.36 -1.50
N SER A 83 -2.27 -4.19 -0.96
CA SER A 83 -0.89 -3.70 -0.88
C SER A 83 -0.17 -4.20 0.37
N SER A 84 1.17 -4.19 0.31
CA SER A 84 2.00 -4.43 1.49
C SER A 84 1.73 -3.43 2.60
N ASP A 85 1.33 -2.20 2.26
CA ASP A 85 1.08 -1.12 3.22
C ASP A 85 -0.18 -1.39 4.04
N VAL A 86 -1.26 -1.83 3.39
CA VAL A 86 -2.51 -2.21 4.07
C VAL A 86 -2.29 -3.45 4.94
N CYS A 87 -1.52 -4.42 4.44
CA CYS A 87 -1.15 -5.60 5.23
C CYS A 87 -0.29 -5.23 6.45
N ALA A 88 0.63 -4.27 6.32
CA ALA A 88 1.55 -3.86 7.37
C ALA A 88 0.95 -2.93 8.41
N HIS A 89 0.06 -2.03 7.99
CA HIS A 89 -0.49 -0.98 8.82
C HIS A 89 -1.99 -0.86 8.65
N PRO A 90 -2.77 -1.91 8.96
CA PRO A 90 -4.21 -1.92 8.72
C PRO A 90 -4.93 -0.78 9.46
N GLY A 91 -4.44 -0.34 10.62
CA GLY A 91 -5.04 0.75 11.41
C GLY A 91 -5.05 2.13 10.74
N ILE A 92 -4.25 2.32 9.68
CA ILE A 92 -4.23 3.58 8.91
C ILE A 92 -5.37 3.61 7.87
N PHE A 93 -5.94 2.45 7.55
CA PHE A 93 -6.96 2.28 6.52
C PHE A 93 -8.31 1.91 7.12
N LYS A 94 -9.40 2.25 6.42
CA LYS A 94 -10.76 1.82 6.78
C LYS A 94 -11.01 0.40 6.29
N VAL A 95 -10.47 -0.57 7.01
CA VAL A 95 -10.64 -2.01 6.77
C VAL A 95 -11.32 -2.67 7.97
N ASP A 96 -12.03 -3.77 7.74
CA ASP A 96 -12.68 -4.56 8.79
C ASP A 96 -11.69 -5.51 9.49
N GLU A 97 -12.19 -6.29 10.44
CA GLU A 97 -11.41 -7.30 11.17
C GLU A 97 -10.80 -8.38 10.27
N ASP A 98 -11.36 -8.54 9.06
CA ASP A 98 -10.94 -9.48 8.04
C ASP A 98 -10.04 -8.84 6.96
N LEU A 99 -9.61 -7.59 7.19
CA LEU A 99 -8.83 -6.75 6.29
C LEU A 99 -9.50 -6.51 4.93
N ALA A 100 -10.82 -6.67 4.86
CA ALA A 100 -11.62 -6.26 3.72
C ALA A 100 -12.01 -4.76 3.86
N PRO A 101 -12.11 -4.02 2.75
CA PRO A 101 -12.42 -2.60 2.79
C PRO A 101 -13.84 -2.34 3.30
N LEU A 102 -13.97 -1.56 4.38
CA LEU A 102 -15.26 -1.14 4.96
C LEU A 102 -15.98 -0.06 4.13
N GLY A 103 -15.34 0.45 3.08
CA GLY A 103 -15.93 1.40 2.13
C GLY A 103 -15.15 1.42 0.82
N LYS A 104 -15.84 1.66 -0.28
CA LYS A 104 -15.18 1.91 -1.58
C LYS A 104 -14.55 3.31 -1.53
N GLY A 105 -13.24 3.41 -1.79
CA GLY A 105 -12.61 4.67 -2.14
C GLY A 105 -13.20 5.21 -3.43
N GLY A 106 -14.29 5.95 -3.33
CA GLY A 106 -14.93 6.66 -4.44
C GLY A 106 -14.64 8.15 -4.30
N GLY A 107 -13.88 8.71 -5.23
CA GLY A 107 -13.89 10.16 -5.42
C GLY A 107 -15.29 10.59 -5.86
N ALA A 108 -15.73 11.77 -5.42
CA ALA A 108 -16.94 12.38 -5.96
C ALA A 108 -16.84 12.37 -7.50
N PRO A 109 -17.90 11.96 -8.23
CA PRO A 109 -17.84 11.96 -9.68
C PRO A 109 -17.53 13.38 -10.17
N PRO A 110 -16.55 13.58 -11.07
CA PRO A 110 -16.39 14.88 -11.71
C PRO A 110 -17.70 15.23 -12.44
N ILE A 111 -18.08 16.51 -12.46
CA ILE A 111 -19.34 17.04 -13.06
C ILE A 111 -19.58 16.53 -14.51
N PHE A 112 -18.55 16.04 -15.18
CA PHE A 112 -18.60 15.51 -16.55
C PHE A 112 -18.83 13.99 -16.68
N SER A 113 -19.10 13.24 -15.60
CA SER A 113 -19.37 11.79 -15.72
C SER A 113 -20.52 11.31 -14.82
N VAL A 114 -21.62 10.87 -15.46
CA VAL A 114 -22.84 10.32 -14.82
C VAL A 114 -22.62 8.94 -14.18
N ARG A 115 -21.43 8.35 -14.31
CA ARG A 115 -21.15 7.00 -13.80
C ARG A 115 -20.25 7.04 -12.57
N ARG A 116 -20.73 6.46 -11.46
CA ARG A 116 -19.89 6.17 -10.29
C ARG A 116 -18.73 5.25 -10.70
N VAL A 117 -17.49 5.71 -10.53
CA VAL A 117 -16.30 4.85 -10.64
C VAL A 117 -16.14 4.12 -9.31
N SER A 118 -16.46 2.83 -9.30
CA SER A 118 -16.28 1.95 -8.16
C SER A 118 -14.86 1.36 -8.22
N SER A 119 -13.98 1.73 -7.29
CA SER A 119 -12.62 1.18 -7.20
C SER A 119 -12.44 0.38 -5.91
N SER A 120 -11.70 -0.72 -5.96
CA SER A 120 -11.31 -1.55 -4.81
C SER A 120 -10.17 -0.92 -3.98
N LYS A 121 -10.13 0.42 -3.90
CA LYS A 121 -9.12 1.19 -3.17
C LYS A 121 -9.52 1.36 -1.71
N ALA A 122 -8.54 1.23 -0.80
CA ALA A 122 -8.75 1.41 0.63
C ALA A 122 -8.73 2.91 0.98
N PRO A 123 -9.81 3.48 1.53
CA PRO A 123 -9.77 4.85 2.05
C PRO A 123 -9.01 4.92 3.38
N TYR A 124 -8.31 6.04 3.61
CA TYR A 124 -7.61 6.31 4.87
C TYR A 124 -8.58 6.68 6.01
N THR A 125 -8.18 6.42 7.25
CA THR A 125 -8.92 6.86 8.44
C THR A 125 -8.66 8.36 8.70
N GLY A 126 -9.69 9.19 8.48
CA GLY A 126 -9.60 10.66 8.41
C GLY A 126 -9.29 11.42 9.71
N GLY A 127 -8.65 10.80 10.70
CA GLY A 127 -8.29 11.44 11.98
C GLY A 127 -6.79 11.55 12.27
N MET A 128 -5.91 10.91 11.49
CA MET A 128 -4.47 10.84 11.80
C MET A 128 -3.57 11.75 10.94
N LEU A 129 -4.06 12.31 9.84
CA LEU A 129 -3.26 13.20 8.97
C LEU A 129 -3.40 14.70 9.32
N TYR A 130 -4.27 15.05 10.27
CA TYR A 130 -4.45 16.42 10.75
C TYR A 130 -4.27 16.47 12.27
N SER A 131 -3.01 16.44 12.73
CA SER A 131 -2.66 17.01 14.04
C SER A 131 -1.34 17.77 13.93
N ALA A 132 -1.42 18.89 13.22
CA ALA A 132 -0.39 19.92 13.27
C ALA A 132 -1.10 21.27 13.44
N THR A 133 -1.00 21.78 14.67
CA THR A 133 -1.04 23.20 15.08
C THR A 133 -2.24 24.06 14.69
N GLY A 134 -2.91 24.65 15.69
CA GLY A 134 -3.66 25.89 15.49
C GLY A 134 -4.78 26.15 16.48
N THR A 135 -4.42 26.51 17.71
CA THR A 135 -5.27 27.24 18.65
C THR A 135 -5.85 28.45 17.92
N ALA A 136 -7.17 28.54 17.79
CA ALA A 136 -7.85 29.76 17.37
C ALA A 136 -9.11 29.94 18.22
N GLY A 137 -9.10 31.05 18.97
CA GLY A 137 -10.08 31.42 19.97
C GLY A 137 -11.49 31.56 19.42
N GLY A 138 -12.44 31.36 20.32
CA GLY A 138 -13.85 31.60 20.06
C GLY A 138 -14.16 33.09 19.87
N TYR A 139 -15.27 33.32 19.17
CA TYR A 139 -16.13 34.46 19.41
C TYR A 139 -17.56 33.93 19.42
N GLY A 140 -18.19 34.06 20.59
CA GLY A 140 -19.64 34.05 20.74
C GLY A 140 -20.21 35.40 20.28
N VAL A 141 -21.51 35.38 20.01
CA VAL A 141 -22.36 36.57 19.87
C VAL A 141 -22.62 37.15 21.27
#